data_AF-A0A662KF66-F1
#
_entry.id   AF-A0A662KF66-F1
#
_cell.length_a   1.000
_cell.length_b   1.000
_cell.length_c   1.000
_cell.angle_alpha   90.00
_cell.angle_beta   90.00
_cell.angle_gamma   90.00
#
_symmetry.space_group_name_H-M   'P 1'
#
loop_
_entity.id
_entity.type
_entity.pdbx_description
1 polymer ?
#
loop_
_entity_poly.entity_id
_entity_poly.type
_entity_poly.pdbx_seq_one_letter_code
_entity_poly.pdbx_strand_id
1 'polypeptide(L)'
;MRIIHFADTHLGFSAYRRVDHDGVNKREKDVYDAFSRMIDYIIETRPDIVIHAGDLFDNVRPTNRAIGVALNQLSRLSKEEIPTVVISGNHETPKLKETGHIFKTFEHLDYVFPVYGDKEEIIKLNIRGYTVKIHAVPHCRSKEDFLNALERVEPDERSD
;
A
#
# COMPACT_ATOMS: atom_id res chain seq x y z
N MET A 1 -9.52 14.10 -13.54
CA MET A 1 -8.88 13.44 -12.39
C MET A 1 -7.71 12.61 -12.90
N ARG A 2 -6.57 12.61 -12.20
CA ARG A 2 -5.40 11.76 -12.49
C ARG A 2 -5.17 10.80 -11.34
N ILE A 3 -5.14 9.51 -11.63
CA ILE A 3 -4.89 8.46 -10.64
C ILE A 3 -3.60 7.76 -11.03
N ILE A 4 -2.74 7.50 -10.06
CA ILE A 4 -1.62 6.57 -10.22
C ILE A 4 -1.97 5.29 -9.48
N HIS A 5 -1.89 4.16 -10.17
CA HIS A 5 -2.16 2.84 -9.63
C HIS A 5 -0.96 1.92 -9.86
N PHE A 6 -0.46 1.29 -8.79
CA PHE A 6 0.61 0.30 -8.85
C PHE A 6 0.44 -0.75 -7.73
N ALA A 7 1.20 -1.83 -7.76
CA ALA A 7 1.12 -2.92 -6.79
C ALA A 7 2.44 -3.72 -6.79
N ASP A 8 2.53 -4.76 -5.95
CA ASP A 8 3.60 -5.76 -5.96
C ASP A 8 5.00 -5.15 -5.81
N THR A 9 5.15 -4.26 -4.83
CA THR A 9 6.44 -3.62 -4.54
C THR A 9 7.42 -4.59 -3.89
N HIS A 10 6.95 -5.51 -3.03
CA HIS A 10 7.77 -6.52 -2.35
C HIS A 10 8.98 -5.96 -1.59
N LEU A 11 8.80 -4.90 -0.79
CA LEU A 11 9.85 -4.37 0.08
C LEU A 11 10.39 -5.46 1.02
N GLY A 12 11.72 -5.63 0.98
CA GLY A 12 12.42 -6.68 1.74
C GLY A 12 12.74 -7.93 0.93
N PHE A 13 12.27 -8.03 -0.32
CA PHE A 13 12.68 -9.09 -1.24
C PHE A 13 14.21 -9.08 -1.41
N SER A 14 14.84 -10.23 -1.26
CA SER A 14 16.28 -10.38 -1.42
C SER A 14 16.61 -11.71 -2.10
N ALA A 15 17.63 -11.71 -2.96
CA ALA A 15 18.01 -12.92 -3.70
C ALA A 15 19.51 -12.99 -3.97
N TYR A 16 19.99 -14.17 -4.34
CA TYR A 16 21.35 -14.47 -4.84
C TYR A 16 22.52 -14.12 -3.91
N ARG A 17 22.26 -13.79 -2.62
CA ARG A 17 23.25 -13.52 -1.56
C ARG A 17 24.38 -12.53 -1.91
N ARG A 18 24.19 -11.68 -2.92
CA ARG A 18 25.16 -10.63 -3.27
C ARG A 18 24.83 -9.36 -2.49
N VAL A 19 25.83 -8.83 -1.79
CA VAL A 19 25.72 -7.57 -1.04
C VAL A 19 26.53 -6.45 -1.69
N ASP A 20 26.15 -5.21 -1.41
CA ASP A 20 26.95 -4.04 -1.73
C ASP A 20 27.96 -3.72 -0.62
N HIS A 21 28.64 -2.57 -0.73
CA HIS A 21 29.66 -2.14 0.22
C HIS A 21 29.12 -1.84 1.62
N ASP A 22 27.82 -1.55 1.75
CA ASP A 22 27.13 -1.28 3.02
C ASP A 22 26.53 -2.56 3.63
N GLY A 23 26.76 -3.72 3.00
CA GLY A 23 26.23 -5.01 3.43
C GLY A 23 24.75 -5.21 3.11
N VAL A 24 24.15 -4.38 2.26
CA VAL A 24 22.75 -4.53 1.83
C VAL A 24 22.68 -5.47 0.64
N ASN A 25 21.68 -6.37 0.60
CA ASN A 25 21.50 -7.24 -0.55
C ASN A 25 21.21 -6.40 -1.81
N LYS A 26 21.90 -6.69 -2.91
CA LYS A 26 21.75 -5.88 -4.14
C LYS A 26 20.34 -5.91 -4.71
N ARG A 27 19.61 -7.03 -4.61
CA ARG A 27 18.22 -7.13 -5.07
C ARG A 27 17.24 -6.43 -4.14
N GLU A 28 17.49 -6.48 -2.84
CA GLU A 28 16.75 -5.68 -1.87
C GLU A 28 16.89 -4.19 -2.17
N LYS A 29 18.12 -3.74 -2.47
CA LYS A 29 18.38 -2.36 -2.89
C LYS A 29 17.69 -1.98 -4.20
N ASP A 30 17.76 -2.84 -5.22
CA ASP A 30 17.08 -2.59 -6.50
C ASP A 30 15.58 -2.31 -6.31
N VAL A 31 14.93 -3.08 -5.43
CA VAL A 31 13.50 -2.91 -5.08
C VAL A 31 13.26 -1.59 -4.36
N TYR A 32 14.10 -1.24 -3.38
CA TYR A 32 13.98 0.03 -2.66
C TYR A 32 14.19 1.24 -3.56
N ASP A 33 15.17 1.16 -4.46
CA ASP A 33 15.44 2.23 -5.42
C ASP A 33 14.30 2.36 -6.44
N ALA A 34 13.70 1.25 -6.86
CA ALA A 34 12.52 1.27 -7.74
C ALA A 34 11.32 1.91 -7.06
N PHE A 35 11.05 1.55 -5.81
CA PHE A 35 9.96 2.16 -5.04
C PHE A 35 10.22 3.66 -4.81
N SER A 36 11.44 4.05 -4.43
CA SER A 36 11.78 5.46 -4.27
C SER A 36 11.57 6.26 -5.56
N ARG A 37 12.00 5.73 -6.72
CA ARG A 37 11.76 6.39 -8.01
C ARG A 37 10.28 6.53 -8.34
N MET A 38 9.46 5.53 -7.99
CA MET A 38 8.00 5.61 -8.18
C MET A 38 7.41 6.75 -7.34
N ILE A 39 7.88 6.90 -6.10
CA ILE A 39 7.44 7.95 -5.17
C ILE A 39 7.91 9.33 -5.65
N ASP A 40 9.14 9.44 -6.15
CA ASP A 40 9.66 10.67 -6.76
C ASP A 40 8.77 11.10 -7.93
N TYR A 41 8.42 10.16 -8.81
CA TYR A 41 7.53 10.42 -9.95
C TYR A 41 6.12 10.83 -9.51
N ILE A 42 5.55 10.20 -8.47
CA ILE A 42 4.25 10.58 -7.91
C ILE A 42 4.30 12.02 -7.39
N ILE A 43 5.34 12.39 -6.64
CA ILE A 43 5.48 13.74 -6.08
C ILE A 43 5.66 14.77 -7.20
N GLU A 44 6.46 14.47 -8.21
CA GLU A 44 6.67 15.36 -9.36
C GLU A 44 5.39 15.58 -10.17
N THR A 45 4.62 14.52 -10.42
CA THR A 45 3.42 14.58 -11.27
C THR A 45 2.16 15.03 -10.54
N ARG A 46 2.16 15.00 -9.20
CA ARG A 46 1.04 15.38 -8.31
C ARG A 46 -0.30 14.82 -8.79
N PRO A 47 -0.50 13.49 -8.81
CA PRO A 47 -1.80 12.91 -9.11
C PRO A 47 -2.82 13.32 -8.05
N ASP A 48 -4.11 13.22 -8.39
CA ASP A 48 -5.18 13.51 -7.44
C ASP A 48 -5.31 12.38 -6.40
N ILE A 49 -4.98 11.14 -6.78
CA ILE A 49 -5.08 9.94 -5.93
C ILE A 49 -3.97 8.95 -6.31
N VAL A 50 -3.39 8.29 -5.32
CA VAL A 50 -2.48 7.15 -5.46
C VAL A 50 -3.15 5.90 -4.89
N ILE A 51 -3.05 4.79 -5.62
CA ILE A 51 -3.53 3.48 -5.19
C ILE A 51 -2.37 2.49 -5.26
N HIS A 52 -2.06 1.86 -4.13
CA HIS A 52 -1.18 0.70 -4.04
C HIS A 52 -2.03 -0.56 -3.78
N ALA A 53 -2.12 -1.45 -4.77
CA ALA A 53 -3.12 -2.52 -4.82
C ALA A 53 -2.74 -3.85 -4.11
N GLY A 54 -1.63 -3.89 -3.37
CA GLY A 54 -1.24 -5.07 -2.59
C GLY A 54 0.23 -5.38 -2.65
N ASP A 55 0.70 -6.20 -1.71
CA ASP A 55 2.08 -6.70 -1.62
C ASP A 55 3.13 -5.58 -1.61
N LEU A 56 2.94 -4.60 -0.72
CA LEU A 56 3.93 -3.57 -0.42
C LEU A 56 5.19 -4.22 0.18
N PHE A 57 5.01 -5.21 1.05
CA PHE A 57 6.08 -6.00 1.65
C PHE A 57 6.12 -7.43 1.12
N ASP A 58 7.32 -7.98 1.04
CA ASP A 58 7.53 -9.36 0.59
C ASP A 58 7.14 -10.42 1.64
N ASN A 59 7.03 -10.05 2.92
CA ASN A 59 6.77 -10.98 4.02
C ASN A 59 5.92 -10.35 5.13
N VAL A 60 5.12 -11.17 5.81
CA VAL A 60 4.27 -10.78 6.98
C VAL A 60 5.07 -10.10 8.09
N ARG A 61 6.35 -10.45 8.24
CA ARG A 61 7.28 -9.85 9.20
C ARG A 61 8.45 -9.22 8.44
N PRO A 62 8.28 -8.01 7.88
CA PRO A 62 9.34 -7.37 7.11
C PRO A 62 10.53 -7.01 8.02
N THR A 63 11.69 -6.82 7.41
CA THR A 63 12.88 -6.36 8.14
C THR A 63 12.71 -4.90 8.60
N ASN A 64 13.41 -4.50 9.65
CA ASN A 64 13.41 -3.10 10.10
C ASN A 64 13.79 -2.11 8.97
N ARG A 65 14.65 -2.55 8.05
CA ARG A 65 15.02 -1.76 6.86
C ARG A 65 13.84 -1.57 5.93
N ALA A 66 13.13 -2.66 5.58
CA ALA A 66 11.94 -2.58 4.73
C ALA A 66 10.88 -1.68 5.35
N ILE A 67 10.62 -1.82 6.66
CA ILE A 67 9.67 -0.98 7.41
C ILE A 67 10.11 0.49 7.36
N GLY A 68 11.39 0.76 7.60
CA GLY A 68 11.95 2.12 7.55
C GLY A 68 11.82 2.77 6.17
N VAL A 69 12.07 2.00 5.10
CA VAL A 69 11.87 2.46 3.71
C VAL A 69 10.40 2.77 3.46
N ALA A 70 9.49 1.87 3.81
CA ALA A 70 8.05 2.08 3.60
C ALA A 70 7.54 3.33 4.34
N LEU A 71 7.87 3.46 5.63
CA LEU A 71 7.49 4.61 6.45
C LEU A 71 8.06 5.91 5.89
N ASN A 72 9.34 5.92 5.48
CA ASN A 72 9.95 7.10 4.90
C ASN A 72 9.22 7.54 3.63
N GLN A 73 8.99 6.62 2.71
CA GLN A 73 8.40 6.91 1.41
C GLN A 73 6.92 7.30 1.52
N LEU A 74 6.12 6.60 2.32
CA LEU A 74 4.73 6.97 2.58
C LEU A 74 4.63 8.30 3.35
N SER A 75 5.56 8.58 4.27
CA SER A 75 5.63 9.88 4.94
C SER A 75 5.92 11.03 3.96
N ARG A 76 6.69 10.79 2.89
CA ARG A 76 6.90 11.81 1.84
C ARG A 76 5.59 12.13 1.12
N LEU A 77 4.81 11.12 0.74
CA LEU A 77 3.49 11.33 0.13
C LEU A 77 2.51 12.05 1.07
N SER A 78 2.50 11.64 2.35
CA SER A 78 1.73 12.27 3.42
C SER A 78 2.05 13.76 3.56
N LYS A 79 3.33 14.13 3.60
CA LYS A 79 3.79 15.52 3.70
C LYS A 79 3.44 16.38 2.48
N GLU A 80 3.34 15.75 1.31
CA GLU A 80 2.91 16.42 0.08
C GLU A 80 1.38 16.49 -0.06
N GLU A 81 0.66 15.98 0.95
CA GLU A 81 -0.80 15.90 1.01
C GLU A 81 -1.41 15.13 -0.17
N ILE A 82 -0.70 14.12 -0.67
CA ILE A 82 -1.16 13.27 -1.80
C ILE A 82 -1.95 12.10 -1.24
N PRO A 83 -3.29 12.03 -1.46
CA PRO A 83 -4.13 10.94 -0.94
C PRO A 83 -3.67 9.59 -1.50
N THR A 84 -3.27 8.69 -0.61
CA THR A 84 -2.68 7.40 -0.95
C THR A 84 -3.46 6.27 -0.27
N VAL A 85 -4.18 5.48 -1.04
CA VAL A 85 -4.83 4.26 -0.54
C VAL A 85 -3.88 3.08 -0.75
N VAL A 86 -3.64 2.30 0.29
CA VAL A 86 -2.78 1.10 0.20
C VAL A 86 -3.50 -0.08 0.83
N ILE A 87 -3.72 -1.13 0.05
CA ILE A 87 -4.37 -2.35 0.54
C ILE A 87 -3.33 -3.44 0.77
N SER A 88 -3.57 -4.32 1.74
CA SER A 88 -2.68 -5.47 1.99
C SER A 88 -2.96 -6.61 1.03
N GLY A 89 -1.90 -7.24 0.52
CA GLY A 89 -1.93 -8.45 -0.29
C GLY A 89 -1.69 -9.73 0.51
N ASN A 90 -1.49 -10.84 -0.20
CA ASN A 90 -1.33 -12.16 0.40
C ASN A 90 -0.01 -12.33 1.15
N HIS A 91 1.05 -11.60 0.76
CA HIS A 91 2.35 -11.66 1.44
C HIS A 91 2.30 -11.06 2.84
N GLU A 92 1.28 -10.23 3.11
CA GLU A 92 1.20 -9.38 4.31
C GLU A 92 0.18 -9.89 5.32
N THR A 93 -0.69 -10.82 4.90
CA THR A 93 -1.78 -11.36 5.73
C THR A 93 -1.24 -12.33 6.80
N PRO A 94 -1.28 -11.97 8.10
CA PRO A 94 -0.77 -12.84 9.15
C PRO A 94 -1.68 -14.04 9.37
N LYS A 95 -1.09 -15.24 9.51
CA LYS A 95 -1.83 -16.48 9.83
C LYS A 95 -2.34 -16.52 11.27
N LEU A 96 -1.59 -15.92 12.20
CA LEU A 96 -1.93 -15.88 13.63
C LEU A 96 -2.32 -14.46 14.05
N LYS A 97 -3.40 -14.32 14.83
CA LYS A 97 -3.91 -13.01 15.29
C LYS A 97 -2.89 -12.23 16.12
N GLU A 98 -2.06 -12.93 16.89
CA GLU A 98 -1.03 -12.32 17.76
C GLU A 98 0.11 -11.62 17.02
N THR A 99 0.31 -11.91 15.73
CA THR A 99 1.41 -11.30 14.95
C THR A 99 1.17 -9.81 14.69
N GLY A 100 -0.08 -9.35 14.73
CA GLY A 100 -0.45 -7.99 14.31
C GLY A 100 -0.25 -7.78 12.80
N HIS A 101 -0.80 -6.70 12.26
CA HIS A 101 -0.66 -6.35 10.85
C HIS A 101 0.32 -5.20 10.70
N ILE A 102 1.31 -5.32 9.80
CA ILE A 102 2.35 -4.28 9.64
C ILE A 102 1.76 -2.94 9.18
N PHE A 103 0.67 -2.96 8.42
CA PHE A 103 -0.02 -1.76 7.95
C PHE A 103 -0.60 -0.89 9.07
N LYS A 104 -0.78 -1.45 10.27
CA LYS A 104 -1.12 -0.66 11.45
C LYS A 104 -0.11 0.46 11.71
N THR A 105 1.14 0.26 11.29
CA THR A 105 2.19 1.29 11.39
C THR A 105 1.94 2.49 10.47
N PHE A 106 1.00 2.45 9.54
CA PHE A 106 0.70 3.56 8.64
C PHE A 106 -0.54 4.37 9.04
N GLU A 107 -1.34 3.90 10.01
CA GLU A 107 -2.60 4.54 10.43
C GLU A 107 -2.44 5.97 10.97
N HIS A 108 -1.22 6.35 11.36
CA HIS A 108 -0.91 7.68 11.90
C HIS A 108 -0.36 8.64 10.84
N LEU A 109 -0.24 8.21 9.59
CA LEU A 109 0.20 9.07 8.49
C LEU A 109 -1.01 9.73 7.86
N ASP A 110 -1.12 11.05 7.99
CA ASP A 110 -2.17 11.82 7.32
C ASP A 110 -2.12 11.57 5.80
N TYR A 111 -3.27 11.59 5.13
CA TYR A 111 -3.41 11.32 3.69
C TYR A 111 -2.98 9.91 3.23
N VAL A 112 -2.59 9.01 4.14
CA VAL A 112 -2.36 7.60 3.84
C VAL A 112 -3.48 6.77 4.45
N PHE A 113 -4.15 5.97 3.62
CA PHE A 113 -5.30 5.16 3.99
C PHE A 113 -4.94 3.68 3.85
N PRO A 114 -4.33 3.08 4.90
CA PRO A 114 -4.02 1.66 4.89
C PRO A 114 -5.29 0.83 5.14
N VAL A 115 -5.61 -0.10 4.24
CA VAL A 115 -6.74 -1.03 4.40
C VAL A 115 -6.21 -2.45 4.49
N TYR A 116 -6.55 -3.13 5.58
CA TYR A 116 -5.94 -4.41 5.92
C TYR A 116 -6.77 -5.23 6.91
N GLY A 117 -6.44 -6.51 7.04
CA GLY A 117 -7.31 -7.48 7.71
C GLY A 117 -8.53 -7.77 6.84
N ASP A 118 -9.30 -8.82 7.15
CA ASP A 118 -10.43 -9.29 6.31
C ASP A 118 -11.64 -8.30 6.29
N LYS A 119 -11.39 -6.99 6.17
CA LYS A 119 -12.36 -5.90 6.24
C LYS A 119 -12.24 -5.05 4.99
N GLU A 120 -13.33 -4.98 4.25
CA GLU A 120 -13.55 -3.97 3.24
C GLU A 120 -13.72 -2.58 3.87
N GLU A 121 -13.20 -1.55 3.21
CA GLU A 121 -13.38 -0.16 3.63
C GLU A 121 -13.74 0.72 2.44
N ILE A 122 -14.58 1.73 2.70
CA ILE A 122 -14.92 2.75 1.70
C ILE A 122 -14.25 4.06 2.11
N ILE A 123 -13.17 4.41 1.41
CA ILE A 123 -12.50 5.70 1.59
C ILE A 123 -13.28 6.75 0.81
N LYS A 124 -13.59 7.87 1.45
CA LYS A 124 -14.27 9.01 0.82
C LYS A 124 -13.30 10.20 0.75
N LEU A 125 -12.98 10.64 -0.46
CA LEU A 125 -12.08 11.76 -0.71
C LEU A 125 -12.83 12.89 -1.41
N ASN A 126 -12.54 14.13 -1.03
CA ASN A 126 -13.02 15.31 -1.74
C ASN A 126 -11.92 15.82 -2.67
N ILE A 127 -12.07 15.57 -3.97
CA ILE A 127 -11.06 15.89 -4.98
C ILE A 127 -11.66 16.90 -5.96
N ARG A 128 -11.11 18.11 -5.99
CA ARG A 128 -11.54 19.19 -6.92
C ARG A 128 -13.06 19.45 -6.93
N GLY A 129 -13.71 19.33 -5.77
CA GLY A 129 -15.16 19.52 -5.62
C GLY A 129 -16.01 18.27 -5.89
N TYR A 130 -15.40 17.15 -6.29
CA TYR A 130 -16.07 15.86 -6.45
C TYR A 130 -15.86 14.99 -5.21
N THR A 131 -16.90 14.25 -4.82
CA THR A 131 -16.76 13.19 -3.81
C THR A 131 -16.38 11.90 -4.52
N VAL A 132 -15.15 11.43 -4.30
CA VAL A 132 -14.64 10.16 -4.82
C VAL A 132 -14.77 9.11 -3.73
N LYS A 133 -15.48 8.02 -4.02
CA LYS A 133 -15.55 6.83 -3.16
C LYS A 133 -14.63 5.75 -3.71
N ILE A 134 -13.73 5.24 -2.86
CA ILE A 134 -12.83 4.15 -3.19
C ILE A 134 -13.22 2.97 -2.32
N HIS A 135 -13.69 1.90 -2.96
CA HIS A 135 -13.94 0.63 -2.30
C HIS A 135 -12.63 -0.16 -2.28
N ALA A 136 -12.09 -0.37 -1.09
CA ALA A 136 -10.83 -1.06 -0.87
C ALA A 136 -11.11 -2.42 -0.23
N VAL A 137 -10.78 -3.48 -0.96
CA VAL A 137 -10.90 -4.87 -0.49
C VAL A 137 -9.49 -5.46 -0.41
N PRO A 138 -8.89 -5.56 0.79
CA PRO A 138 -7.59 -6.20 0.94
C PRO A 138 -7.70 -7.72 0.74
N HIS A 139 -6.56 -8.39 0.62
CA HIS A 139 -6.53 -9.85 0.57
C HIS A 139 -7.20 -10.47 1.81
N CYS A 140 -8.17 -11.36 1.57
CA CYS A 140 -8.86 -12.12 2.60
C CYS A 140 -8.29 -13.53 2.74
N ARG A 141 -8.39 -14.11 3.93
CA ARG A 141 -7.88 -15.47 4.21
C ARG A 141 -8.58 -16.58 3.44
N SER A 142 -9.84 -16.39 3.07
CA SER A 142 -10.62 -17.35 2.31
C SER A 142 -11.22 -16.69 1.07
N LYS A 143 -11.44 -17.52 0.04
CA LYS A 143 -12.13 -17.09 -1.18
C LYS A 143 -13.56 -16.63 -0.89
N GLU A 144 -14.23 -17.27 0.07
CA GLU A 144 -15.59 -16.93 0.47
C GLU A 144 -15.65 -15.53 1.10
N ASP A 145 -14.74 -15.22 2.02
CA ASP A 145 -14.64 -13.89 2.62
C ASP A 145 -14.37 -12.81 1.55
N PHE A 146 -13.48 -13.10 0.60
CA PHE A 146 -13.18 -12.19 -0.50
C PHE A 146 -14.40 -11.95 -1.41
N LEU A 147 -15.14 -13.01 -1.77
CA LEU A 147 -16.36 -12.87 -2.57
C LEU A 147 -17.45 -12.10 -1.83
N ASN A 148 -17.65 -12.39 -0.54
CA ASN A 148 -18.60 -11.66 0.31
C ASN A 148 -18.25 -10.17 0.42
N ALA A 149 -16.95 -9.83 0.50
CA ALA A 149 -16.49 -8.45 0.51
C ALA A 149 -16.75 -7.77 -0.85
N LEU A 150 -16.51 -8.47 -1.96
CA LEU A 150 -16.77 -7.96 -3.31
C LEU A 150 -18.26 -7.73 -3.59
N GLU A 151 -19.15 -8.59 -3.11
CA GLU A 151 -20.60 -8.42 -3.26
C GLU A 151 -21.11 -7.12 -2.61
N ARG A 152 -20.41 -6.62 -1.60
CA ARG A 152 -20.73 -5.34 -0.92
C ARG A 152 -20.16 -4.11 -1.63
N VAL A 153 -19.35 -4.30 -2.67
CA VAL A 153 -18.82 -3.23 -3.51
C VAL A 153 -19.85 -2.88 -4.57
N GLU A 154 -20.82 -2.06 -4.20
CA GLU A 154 -21.82 -1.53 -5.13
C GLU A 154 -21.39 -0.15 -5.65
N PRO A 155 -21.48 0.10 -6.98
CA PRO A 155 -21.37 1.45 -7.52
C PRO A 155 -22.39 2.37 -6.86
N ASP A 156 -21.99 3.61 -6.55
CA ASP A 156 -22.94 4.60 -6.06
C ASP A 156 -23.88 4.99 -7.22
N GLU A 157 -25.17 4.70 -7.14
CA GLU A 157 -26.14 5.08 -8.18
C GLU A 157 -26.21 6.60 -8.42
N ARG A 158 -25.63 7.41 -7.52
CA ARG A 158 -25.55 8.87 -7.62
C ARG A 158 -24.22 9.37 -8.18
N SER A 159 -23.26 8.49 -8.49
CA SER A 159 -22.06 8.88 -9.22
C SER A 159 -22.43 9.20 -10.66
N ASP A 160 -21.93 10.34 -11.12
CA ASP A 160 -22.10 10.91 -12.46
C ASP A 160 -21.43 10.08 -13.57
#